data_AF-A0A3V9PVI3-F1
#
_entry.id   AF-A0A3V9PVI3-F1
#
_cell.length_a   1.000
_cell.length_b   1.000
_cell.length_c   1.000
_cell.angle_alpha   90.00
_cell.angle_beta   90.00
_cell.angle_gamma   90.00
#
_symmetry.space_group_name_H-M   'P 1'
#
loop_
_entity.id
_entity.type
_entity.pdbx_description
1 polymer ?
#
loop_
_entity_poly.entity_id
_entity_poly.type
_entity_poly.pdbx_seq_one_letter_code
_entity_poly.pdbx_strand_id
1 'polypeptide(L)'
;MEILLVSIVIGLIPALIAHSKGRSFFAWWVYGALLFIIAFVHSLVIKKDVAAEEKDLIENEGMKKCPFCAEIIKSEAIKCKHCGSDLAAGSPPPKTDEEYLEEARQKVWKQ
;
A
#
# COMPACT_ATOMS: atom_id res chain seq x y z
N MET A 1 39.66 2.41 -2.51
CA MET A 1 38.66 1.96 -1.51
C MET A 1 37.82 3.13 -0.99
N GLU A 2 38.41 4.29 -0.72
CA GLU A 2 37.70 5.47 -0.21
C GLU A 2 36.67 6.06 -1.19
N ILE A 3 36.95 6.11 -2.49
CA ILE A 3 36.02 6.65 -3.50
C ILE A 3 34.72 5.82 -3.56
N LEU A 4 34.82 4.50 -3.44
CA LEU A 4 33.65 3.62 -3.43
C LEU A 4 32.78 3.87 -2.19
N LEU A 5 33.39 4.07 -1.02
CA LEU A 5 32.66 4.42 0.20
C LEU A 5 31.91 5.75 0.07
N VAL A 6 32.56 6.77 -0.49
CA VAL A 6 31.95 8.09 -0.68
C VAL A 6 30.75 8.02 -1.64
N SER A 7 30.87 7.30 -2.75
CA SER A 7 29.78 7.12 -3.72
C SER A 7 28.55 6.43 -3.12
N ILE A 8 28.77 5.43 -2.24
CA ILE A 8 27.68 4.71 -1.56
C ILE A 8 26.91 5.67 -0.64
N VAL A 9 27.62 6.45 0.18
CA VAL A 9 27.01 7.37 1.15
C VAL A 9 26.26 8.51 0.46
N ILE A 10 26.83 9.06 -0.61
CA ILE A 10 26.23 10.15 -1.39
C ILE A 10 24.96 9.70 -2.14
N GLY A 11 24.96 8.49 -2.71
CA GLY A 11 23.77 7.94 -3.40
C GLY A 11 22.61 7.58 -2.46
N LEU A 12 22.88 7.37 -1.16
CA LEU A 12 21.84 7.02 -0.17
C LEU A 12 20.85 8.16 0.07
N ILE A 13 21.30 9.41 0.05
CA ILE A 13 20.44 10.57 0.33
C ILE A 13 19.28 10.67 -0.69
N PRO A 14 19.52 10.77 -2.02
CA PRO A 14 18.44 10.81 -2.99
C PRO A 14 17.63 9.50 -3.04
N ALA A 15 18.24 8.35 -2.71
CA ALA A 15 17.55 7.07 -2.63
C ALA A 15 16.51 7.02 -1.49
N LEU A 16 16.84 7.54 -0.31
CA LEU A 16 15.91 7.61 0.83
C LEU A 16 14.78 8.61 0.56
N ILE A 17 15.09 9.76 -0.04
CA ILE A 17 14.09 10.76 -0.42
C ILE A 17 13.12 10.17 -1.45
N ALA A 18 13.62 9.46 -2.47
CA ALA A 18 12.77 8.82 -3.47
C ALA A 18 11.97 7.62 -2.91
N HIS A 19 12.56 6.83 -2.00
CA HIS A 19 11.87 5.74 -1.33
C HIS A 19 10.67 6.25 -0.53
N SER A 20 10.84 7.35 0.20
CA SER A 20 9.72 7.98 0.94
C SER A 20 8.58 8.49 0.04
N LYS A 21 8.79 8.52 -1.28
CA LYS A 21 7.82 8.94 -2.30
C LYS A 21 7.23 7.78 -3.11
N GLY A 22 7.41 6.53 -2.66
CA GLY A 22 6.84 5.33 -3.28
C GLY A 22 7.64 4.78 -4.45
N ARG A 23 8.92 5.16 -4.59
CA ARG A 23 9.78 4.73 -5.70
C ARG A 23 10.84 3.72 -5.24
N SER A 24 11.28 2.85 -6.15
CA SER A 24 12.21 1.77 -5.81
C SER A 24 13.57 2.30 -5.32
N PHE A 25 13.89 1.98 -4.07
CA PHE A 25 15.12 2.40 -3.39
C PHE A 25 16.38 2.07 -4.20
N PHE A 26 16.49 0.83 -4.69
CA PHE A 26 17.68 0.35 -5.38
C PHE A 26 17.93 1.06 -6.72
N ALA A 27 16.87 1.31 -7.50
CA ALA A 27 16.99 2.02 -8.78
C ALA A 27 17.45 3.46 -8.58
N TRP A 28 16.92 4.15 -7.56
CA TRP A 28 17.31 5.51 -7.22
C TRP A 28 18.70 5.61 -6.60
N TRP A 29 19.13 4.60 -5.86
CA TRP A 29 20.49 4.53 -5.32
C TRP A 29 21.54 4.40 -6.42
N VAL A 30 21.35 3.48 -7.37
CA VAL A 30 22.24 3.33 -8.53
C VAL A 30 22.25 4.60 -9.38
N TYR A 31 21.07 5.20 -9.60
CA TYR A 31 20.94 6.46 -10.33
C TYR A 31 21.63 7.63 -9.62
N GLY A 32 21.50 7.73 -8.30
CA GLY A 32 22.14 8.75 -7.48
C GLY A 32 23.66 8.58 -7.38
N ALA A 33 24.15 7.35 -7.36
CA ALA A 33 25.58 7.05 -7.36
C ALA A 33 26.27 7.39 -8.70
N LEU A 34 25.54 7.31 -9.83
CA LEU A 34 26.06 7.61 -11.17
C LEU A 34 25.88 9.07 -11.59
N LEU A 35 24.77 9.72 -11.22
CA LEU A 35 24.36 11.04 -11.73
C LEU A 35 23.91 11.97 -10.60
N PHE A 36 24.72 12.08 -9.53
CA PHE A 36 24.37 12.73 -8.27
C PHE A 36 23.67 14.10 -8.39
N ILE A 37 24.21 15.02 -9.20
CA ILE A 37 23.65 16.37 -9.37
C ILE A 37 22.24 16.33 -9.99
N ILE A 38 22.08 15.53 -11.05
CA ILE A 38 20.82 15.42 -11.79
C ILE A 38 19.78 14.66 -10.96
N ALA A 39 20.22 13.60 -10.27
CA ALA A 39 19.39 12.80 -9.38
C ALA A 39 18.85 13.61 -8.20
N PHE A 40 19.67 14.50 -7.64
CA PHE A 40 19.25 15.35 -6.53
C PHE A 40 18.12 16.31 -6.94
N VAL A 41 18.26 16.99 -8.09
CA VAL A 41 17.21 17.88 -8.61
C VAL A 41 15.93 17.10 -8.94
N HIS A 42 16.05 15.95 -9.61
CA HIS A 42 14.88 15.11 -9.91
C HIS A 42 14.20 14.56 -8.66
N SER A 43 14.95 14.19 -7.62
CA SER A 43 14.39 13.71 -6.35
C SER A 43 13.56 14.80 -5.65
N LEU A 44 13.99 16.06 -5.75
CA LEU A 44 13.26 17.20 -5.17
C LEU A 44 12.01 17.58 -5.98
N VAL A 45 12.10 17.59 -7.31
CA VAL A 45 10.99 18.03 -8.19
C VAL A 45 9.88 16.98 -8.33
N ILE A 46 10.22 15.68 -8.22
CA ILE A 46 9.23 14.60 -8.28
C ILE A 46 8.33 14.65 -7.04
N LYS A 47 7.02 14.82 -7.27
CA LYS A 47 5.99 14.70 -6.23
C LYS A 47 5.78 13.22 -5.89
N LYS A 48 5.22 12.92 -4.72
CA LYS A 48 4.83 11.55 -4.36
C LYS A 48 3.98 10.96 -5.50
N ASP A 49 4.31 9.76 -5.94
CA ASP A 49 3.57 9.04 -6.99
C ASP A 49 2.22 8.57 -6.38
N VAL A 50 1.25 9.49 -6.32
CA VAL A 50 -0.10 9.22 -5.77
C VAL A 50 -0.74 8.02 -6.47
N ALA A 51 -0.44 7.81 -7.75
CA ALA A 51 -0.96 6.70 -8.55
C ALA A 51 -0.35 5.33 -8.20
N ALA A 52 0.85 5.27 -7.62
CA ALA A 52 1.47 4.02 -7.15
C ALA A 52 1.01 3.72 -5.72
N GLU A 53 0.96 4.74 -4.86
CA GLU A 53 0.41 4.63 -3.51
C GLU A 53 -1.06 4.22 -3.55
N GLU A 54 -1.88 4.83 -4.42
CA GLU A 54 -3.30 4.45 -4.60
C GLU A 54 -3.48 2.98 -5.01
N LYS A 55 -2.58 2.45 -5.86
CA LYS A 55 -2.62 1.03 -6.26
C LYS A 55 -2.25 0.11 -5.11
N ASP A 56 -1.22 0.44 -4.34
CA ASP A 56 -0.81 -0.35 -3.18
C ASP A 56 -1.90 -0.33 -2.09
N LEU A 57 -2.57 0.80 -1.84
CA LEU A 57 -3.69 0.90 -0.89
C LEU A 57 -4.90 0.05 -1.34
N ILE A 58 -5.19 0.02 -2.65
CA ILE A 58 -6.27 -0.81 -3.21
C ILE A 58 -5.91 -2.31 -3.12
N GLU A 59 -4.68 -2.68 -3.44
CA GLU A 59 -4.28 -4.07 -3.56
C GLU A 59 -3.87 -4.73 -2.22
N ASN A 60 -3.18 -4.00 -1.33
CA ASN A 60 -2.67 -4.56 -0.07
C ASN A 60 -3.58 -4.30 1.14
N GLU A 61 -4.29 -3.16 1.18
CA GLU A 61 -5.16 -2.83 2.34
C GLU A 61 -6.61 -3.29 2.15
N GLY A 62 -6.88 -4.03 1.09
CA GLY A 62 -8.22 -4.52 0.79
C GLY A 62 -9.20 -3.36 0.59
N MET A 63 -8.83 -2.34 -0.17
CA MET A 63 -9.75 -1.28 -0.57
C MET A 63 -10.16 -1.46 -2.03
N LYS A 64 -11.38 -1.06 -2.38
CA LYS A 64 -11.87 -1.04 -3.77
C LYS A 64 -12.55 0.30 -4.04
N LYS A 65 -12.58 0.72 -5.30
CA LYS A 65 -13.42 1.86 -5.70
C LYS A 65 -14.86 1.41 -5.86
N CYS A 66 -15.79 2.23 -5.37
CA CYS A 66 -17.22 2.02 -5.60
C CYS A 66 -17.55 2.27 -7.09
N PRO A 67 -18.16 1.33 -7.83
CA PRO A 67 -18.52 1.49 -9.24
C PRO A 67 -19.61 2.55 -9.48
N PHE A 68 -20.32 2.99 -8.43
CA PHE A 68 -21.42 3.94 -8.55
C PHE A 68 -21.00 5.40 -8.29
N CYS A 69 -20.16 5.63 -7.28
CA CYS A 69 -19.75 6.98 -6.87
C CYS A 69 -18.23 7.24 -6.97
N ALA A 70 -17.45 6.25 -7.43
CA ALA A 70 -15.98 6.31 -7.58
C ALA A 70 -15.17 6.55 -6.29
N GLU A 71 -15.81 6.58 -5.13
CA GLU A 71 -15.16 6.75 -3.84
C GLU A 71 -14.44 5.48 -3.36
N ILE A 72 -13.36 5.64 -2.58
CA ILE A 72 -12.58 4.52 -2.03
C ILE A 72 -13.27 3.94 -0.79
N ILE A 73 -13.51 2.64 -0.80
CA ILE A 73 -14.23 1.89 0.25
C ILE A 73 -13.53 0.56 0.54
N LYS A 74 -13.85 -0.10 1.67
CA LYS A 74 -13.33 -1.44 1.98
C LYS A 74 -13.81 -2.46 0.94
N SER A 75 -12.97 -3.42 0.58
CA SER A 75 -13.28 -4.52 -0.34
C SER A 75 -14.44 -5.36 0.18
N GLU A 76 -14.47 -5.56 1.49
CA GLU A 76 -15.51 -6.26 2.27
C GLU A 76 -16.85 -5.49 2.33
N ALA A 77 -16.89 -4.22 1.88
CA ALA A 77 -18.12 -3.44 1.93
C ALA A 77 -19.19 -4.06 1.01
N ILE A 78 -20.28 -4.50 1.63
CA ILE A 78 -21.51 -4.96 0.97
C ILE A 78 -22.36 -3.76 0.52
N LYS A 79 -22.26 -2.63 1.22
CA LYS A 79 -22.98 -1.38 0.93
C LYS A 79 -22.07 -0.18 1.02
N CYS A 80 -22.14 0.73 0.04
CA CYS A 80 -21.31 1.93 0.04
C CYS A 80 -21.79 2.94 1.11
N LYS A 81 -20.89 3.42 1.97
CA LYS A 81 -21.21 4.44 2.98
C LYS A 81 -21.50 5.85 2.40
N HIS A 82 -21.09 6.09 1.16
CA HIS A 82 -21.18 7.41 0.52
C HIS A 82 -22.45 7.55 -0.33
N CYS A 83 -22.69 6.59 -1.23
CA CYS A 83 -23.86 6.63 -2.12
C CYS A 83 -24.98 5.66 -1.71
N GLY A 84 -24.74 4.77 -0.76
CA GLY A 84 -25.75 3.80 -0.31
C GLY A 84 -26.03 2.65 -1.29
N SER A 85 -25.30 2.56 -2.41
CA SER A 85 -25.47 1.47 -3.38
C SER A 85 -24.96 0.13 -2.83
N ASP A 86 -25.65 -0.96 -3.17
CA ASP A 86 -25.25 -2.32 -2.81
C ASP A 86 -24.17 -2.85 -3.77
N LEU A 87 -23.13 -3.44 -3.19
CA LEU A 87 -21.86 -3.82 -3.81
C LEU A 87 -21.56 -5.31 -3.66
N ALA A 88 -22.59 -6.12 -3.38
CA ALA A 88 -22.53 -7.53 -2.99
C ALA A 88 -21.53 -8.34 -3.83
N ALA A 89 -20.30 -8.51 -3.30
CA ALA A 89 -19.24 -9.28 -3.96
C ALA A 89 -18.14 -9.77 -2.99
N GLY A 90 -18.29 -9.70 -1.66
CA GLY A 90 -17.15 -9.95 -0.78
C GLY A 90 -17.40 -10.30 0.68
N SER A 91 -18.62 -10.65 1.10
CA SER A 91 -18.78 -11.25 2.43
C SER A 91 -18.40 -12.74 2.37
N PRO A 92 -17.58 -13.26 3.30
CA PRO A 92 -17.57 -14.71 3.53
C PRO A 92 -19.02 -15.16 3.76
N PRO A 93 -19.40 -16.37 3.29
CA PRO A 93 -20.75 -16.86 3.48
C PRO A 93 -21.13 -16.75 4.96
N PRO A 94 -22.38 -16.35 5.28
CA PRO A 94 -22.81 -16.27 6.66
C PRO A 94 -22.55 -17.63 7.33
N LYS A 95 -21.86 -17.63 8.48
CA LYS A 95 -21.57 -18.86 9.24
C LYS A 95 -22.87 -19.60 9.52
N THR A 96 -22.88 -20.91 9.35
CA THR A 96 -24.06 -21.73 9.66
C THR A 96 -24.29 -21.79 11.17
N ASP A 97 -25.52 -22.10 11.58
CA ASP A 97 -25.86 -22.25 13.00
C ASP A 97 -24.99 -23.32 13.68
N GLU A 98 -24.62 -24.39 12.95
CA GLU A 98 -23.70 -25.44 13.43
C GLU A 98 -22.31 -24.88 13.77
N GLU A 99 -21.76 -24.04 12.88
CA GLU A 99 -20.46 -23.39 13.07
C GLU A 99 -20.49 -22.40 14.25
N TYR A 100 -21.62 -21.72 14.45
CA TYR A 100 -21.83 -20.81 15.58
C TYR A 100 -21.88 -21.57 16.92
N LEU A 101 -22.60 -22.70 16.96
CA LEU A 101 -22.69 -23.56 18.14
C LEU A 101 -21.35 -24.21 18.49
N GLU A 102 -20.55 -24.58 17.48
CA GLU A 102 -19.22 -25.15 17.70
C GLU A 102 -18.23 -24.13 18.26
N GLU A 103 -18.21 -22.91 17.72
CA GLU A 103 -17.39 -21.81 18.24
C GLU A 103 -17.79 -21.47 19.70
N ALA A 104 -19.09 -21.47 20.00
CA ALA A 104 -19.59 -21.27 21.36
C ALA A 104 -19.16 -22.40 22.31
N ARG A 105 -19.27 -23.68 21.90
CA ARG A 105 -18.78 -24.83 22.69
C ARG A 105 -17.29 -24.71 22.96
N GLN A 106 -16.47 -24.45 21.95
CA GLN A 106 -15.01 -24.33 22.13
C GLN A 106 -14.62 -23.26 23.14
N LYS A 107 -15.34 -22.12 23.18
CA LYS A 107 -15.07 -21.05 24.15
C LYS A 107 -15.37 -21.47 25.59
N VAL A 108 -16.41 -22.28 25.79
CA VAL A 108 -16.78 -22.80 27.12
C VAL A 108 -15.72 -23.77 27.67
N TRP A 109 -15.15 -24.63 26.83
CA TRP A 109 -14.14 -25.62 27.25
C TRP A 109 -12.72 -25.05 27.44
N LYS A 110 -12.47 -23.83 26.96
CA LYS A 110 -11.17 -23.13 27.08
C LYS A 110 -11.10 -22.15 28.26
N GLN A 111 -12.21 -21.91 28.96
CA GLN A 111 -12.25 -21.18 30.23
C GLN A 111 -12.12 -22.14 31.42
#